data_AF-A0A0C2FCG4-F1
#
_entry.id   AF-A0A0C2FCG4-F1
#
_cell.length_a   1.000
_cell.length_b   1.000
_cell.length_c   1.000
_cell.angle_alpha   90.00
_cell.angle_beta   90.00
_cell.angle_gamma   90.00
#
_symmetry.space_group_name_H-M   'P 1'
#
loop_
_entity.id
_entity.type
_entity.pdbx_description
1 polymer ?
#
loop_
_entity_poly.entity_id
_entity_poly.type
_entity_poly.pdbx_seq_one_letter_code
_entity_poly.pdbx_strand_id
1 'polypeptide(L)'
;MLGPTGHGPQYKEIGRAIATLMADEIFHDVAYKARNKEDLLDGVDEFLDQVTVLPPGEWDPTIRIEPPNQIPSQEKRKQIGQELLLENVELAKGKTPGKDELEEEEAGHGSDPALRRTGRLFGGLILDIKRKAPHFVSDFTDALNLQCLATICFMYFALLAPIVTFGGLLEEATHQRMAAMENLFGGAICGVVYHLFSGQPLTIIGSTGPVLVFETIVYDFCLRLGIQYLSFRFW
;
A
#
# COMPACT_ATOMS: atom_id res chain seq x y z
N MET A 1 13.06 16.27 17.08
CA MET A 1 13.02 14.91 17.65
C MET A 1 12.03 14.93 18.79
N LEU A 2 11.02 14.05 18.78
CA LEU A 2 10.07 13.88 19.86
C LEU A 2 10.81 13.16 21.00
N GLY A 3 11.35 13.92 21.95
CA GLY A 3 12.08 13.39 23.10
C GLY A 3 12.06 14.39 24.26
N PRO A 4 12.35 13.94 25.50
CA PRO A 4 12.38 14.80 26.68
C PRO A 4 13.28 16.03 26.47
N THR A 5 12.94 17.17 27.06
CA THR A 5 13.72 18.40 26.96
C THR A 5 15.07 18.25 27.68
N GLY A 6 16.18 18.34 26.93
CA GLY A 6 17.56 18.14 27.40
C GLY A 6 18.28 17.05 26.61
N HIS A 7 19.62 17.02 26.57
CA HIS A 7 20.41 15.93 25.96
C HIS A 7 20.24 15.67 24.44
N GLY A 8 19.88 16.68 23.65
CA GLY A 8 19.75 16.58 22.18
C GLY A 8 20.91 15.89 21.43
N PRO A 9 22.19 16.13 21.76
CA PRO A 9 23.32 15.44 21.14
C PRO A 9 23.32 13.93 21.40
N GLN A 10 22.94 13.49 22.60
CA GLN A 10 22.92 12.07 22.96
C GLN A 10 21.79 11.34 22.23
N TYR A 11 20.61 11.95 22.10
CA TYR A 11 19.52 11.37 21.30
C TYR A 11 19.88 11.24 19.83
N LYS A 12 20.67 12.16 19.29
CA LYS A 12 21.19 12.05 17.93
C LYS A 12 22.09 10.83 17.76
N GLU A 13 23.02 10.60 18.70
CA GLU A 13 23.90 9.43 18.64
C GLU A 13 23.15 8.11 18.85
N ILE A 14 22.17 8.08 19.76
CA ILE A 14 21.28 6.91 19.93
C ILE A 14 20.50 6.63 18.64
N GLY A 15 19.92 7.67 18.03
CA GLY A 15 19.19 7.53 16.77
C GLY A 15 20.08 7.03 15.63
N ARG A 16 21.34 7.45 15.57
CA ARG A 16 22.31 6.95 14.58
C ARG A 16 22.66 5.48 14.82
N ALA A 17 22.87 5.09 16.07
CA ALA A 17 23.17 3.70 16.42
C ALA A 17 21.99 2.78 16.07
N ILE A 18 20.77 3.16 16.48
CA ILE A 18 19.55 2.39 16.16
C ILE A 18 19.28 2.36 14.66
N ALA A 19 19.47 3.47 13.94
CA ALA A 19 19.30 3.49 12.48
C ALA A 19 20.28 2.55 11.76
N THR A 20 21.50 2.39 12.30
CA THR A 20 22.49 1.46 11.74
C THR A 20 22.09 0.01 12.00
N LEU A 21 21.60 -0.29 13.21
CA LEU A 21 21.07 -1.61 13.55
C LEU A 21 19.85 -1.98 12.67
N MET A 22 18.88 -1.08 12.55
CA MET A 22 17.64 -1.30 11.77
C MET A 22 17.85 -1.34 10.25
N ALA A 23 19.04 -0.97 9.77
CA ALA A 23 19.41 -1.09 8.35
C ALA A 23 19.89 -2.50 7.98
N ASP A 24 20.22 -3.35 8.96
CA ASP A 24 20.50 -4.76 8.74
C ASP A 24 19.20 -5.56 8.67
N GLU A 25 19.02 -6.34 7.60
CA GLU A 25 17.80 -7.10 7.34
C GLU A 25 17.51 -8.12 8.46
N ILE A 26 18.55 -8.72 9.06
CA ILE A 26 18.38 -9.77 10.07
C ILE A 26 18.02 -9.18 11.42
N PHE A 27 18.73 -8.13 11.85
CA PHE A 27 18.35 -7.42 13.07
C PHE A 27 16.95 -6.80 12.96
N HIS A 28 16.60 -6.27 11.78
CA HIS A 28 15.26 -5.75 11.50
C HIS A 28 14.19 -6.81 11.77
N ASP A 29 14.32 -8.00 11.18
CA ASP A 29 13.34 -9.08 11.34
C ASP A 29 13.26 -9.60 12.77
N VAL A 30 14.40 -9.75 13.46
CA VAL A 30 14.44 -10.11 14.88
C VAL A 30 13.75 -9.04 15.72
N ALA A 31 13.99 -7.76 15.45
CA ALA A 31 13.40 -6.67 16.23
C ALA A 31 11.87 -6.58 16.10
N TYR A 32 11.32 -6.85 14.90
CA TYR A 32 9.88 -6.86 14.69
C TYR A 32 9.18 -8.10 15.29
N LYS A 33 9.89 -9.23 15.37
CA LYS A 33 9.35 -10.49 15.89
C LYS A 33 9.69 -10.76 17.36
N ALA A 34 10.55 -9.94 17.95
CA ALA A 34 10.98 -10.03 19.35
C ALA A 34 9.78 -9.96 20.29
N ARG A 35 9.71 -10.91 21.22
CA ARG A 35 8.68 -10.98 22.25
C ARG A 35 9.22 -10.54 23.60
N ASN A 36 10.50 -10.77 23.83
CA ASN A 36 11.19 -10.45 25.05
C ASN A 36 12.41 -9.54 24.78
N LYS A 37 12.93 -8.95 25.84
CA LYS A 37 14.18 -8.17 25.81
C LYS A 37 15.37 -9.03 25.37
N GLU A 38 15.38 -10.31 25.72
CA GLU A 38 16.46 -11.25 25.40
C GLU A 38 16.64 -11.38 23.87
N ASP A 39 15.55 -11.55 23.11
CA ASP A 39 15.60 -11.64 21.64
C ASP A 39 16.27 -10.41 20.99
N LEU A 40 16.00 -9.22 21.53
CA LEU A 40 16.61 -7.98 21.06
C LEU A 40 18.10 -7.92 21.42
N LEU A 41 18.50 -8.43 22.58
CA LEU A 41 19.91 -8.49 22.98
C LEU A 41 20.68 -9.47 22.09
N ASP A 42 20.11 -10.65 21.83
CA ASP A 42 20.72 -11.67 20.97
C ASP A 42 20.86 -11.14 19.54
N GLY A 43 19.87 -10.40 19.03
CA GLY A 43 19.97 -9.71 17.74
C GLY A 43 21.07 -8.65 17.71
N VAL A 44 21.24 -7.88 18.79
CA VAL A 44 22.32 -6.87 18.87
C VAL A 44 23.69 -7.55 18.90
N ASP A 45 23.83 -8.63 19.67
CA ASP A 45 25.09 -9.37 19.80
C ASP A 45 25.51 -10.00 18.46
N GLU A 46 24.58 -10.65 17.74
CA GLU A 46 24.86 -11.19 16.39
C GLU A 46 25.29 -10.08 15.41
N PHE A 47 24.63 -8.92 15.47
CA PHE A 47 25.02 -7.78 14.64
C PHE A 47 26.44 -7.30 14.98
N LEU A 48 26.77 -7.16 16.28
CA LEU A 48 28.07 -6.69 16.74
C LEU A 48 29.20 -7.67 16.39
N ASP A 49 28.95 -8.98 16.44
CA ASP A 49 29.92 -10.02 16.09
C ASP A 49 30.35 -9.96 14.60
N GLN A 50 29.48 -9.45 13.73
CA GLN A 50 29.72 -9.38 12.28
C GLN A 50 30.17 -7.99 11.80
N VAL A 51 30.01 -6.95 12.63
CA VAL A 51 30.41 -5.58 12.27
C VAL A 51 31.91 -5.38 12.47
N THR A 52 32.56 -4.87 11.42
CA THR A 52 33.93 -4.37 11.54
C THR A 52 33.91 -2.95 12.09
N VAL A 53 34.40 -2.77 13.31
CA VAL A 53 34.53 -1.45 13.94
C VAL A 53 35.90 -0.86 13.60
N LEU A 54 35.91 0.37 13.09
CA LEU A 54 37.14 1.13 12.87
C LEU A 54 37.41 2.04 14.09
N PRO A 55 38.61 2.00 14.67
CA PRO A 55 38.94 2.81 15.83
C PRO A 55 38.95 4.32 15.50
N PRO A 56 38.38 5.16 16.38
CA PRO A 56 38.40 6.61 16.18
C PRO A 56 39.82 7.14 16.33
N GLY A 57 40.30 7.93 15.35
CA GLY A 57 41.59 8.62 15.40
C GLY A 57 42.75 7.92 14.69
N GLU A 58 42.61 6.63 14.35
CA GLU A 58 43.60 5.89 13.53
C GLU A 58 43.17 5.76 12.07
N TRP A 59 41.93 6.15 11.75
CA TRP A 59 41.36 6.09 10.41
C TRP A 59 41.02 7.49 9.89
N ASP A 60 41.42 7.80 8.65
CA ASP A 60 41.06 9.04 7.96
C ASP A 60 39.67 8.90 7.29
N PRO A 61 38.65 9.67 7.73
CA PRO A 61 37.30 9.60 7.17
C PRO A 61 37.19 9.99 5.69
N THR A 62 38.23 10.63 5.13
CA THR A 62 38.23 11.08 3.72
C THR A 62 38.74 10.02 2.75
N ILE A 63 39.36 8.94 3.25
CA ILE A 63 39.85 7.85 2.43
C ILE A 63 38.71 6.88 2.12
N ARG A 64 38.44 6.70 0.82
CA ARG A 64 37.43 5.74 0.33
C ARG A 64 37.93 4.31 0.53
N ILE A 65 37.15 3.49 1.24
CA ILE A 65 37.35 2.04 1.30
C ILE A 65 36.93 1.45 -0.05
N GLU A 66 37.85 0.79 -0.74
CA GLU A 66 37.50 0.07 -1.97
C GLU A 66 36.61 -1.13 -1.64
N PRO A 67 35.55 -1.37 -2.45
CA PRO A 67 34.67 -2.50 -2.22
C PRO A 67 35.47 -3.81 -2.34
N PRO A 68 35.17 -4.82 -1.51
CA PRO A 68 35.84 -6.11 -1.61
C PRO A 68 35.54 -6.75 -2.97
N ASN A 69 36.56 -7.39 -3.57
CA ASN A 69 36.44 -8.07 -4.86
C ASN A 69 35.40 -9.20 -4.87
N GLN A 70 35.08 -9.76 -3.70
CA GLN A 70 34.01 -10.73 -3.49
C GLN A 70 33.30 -10.38 -2.19
N ILE A 71 31.97 -10.28 -2.25
CA ILE A 71 31.14 -10.06 -1.07
C ILE A 71 31.17 -11.34 -0.23
N PRO A 72 31.53 -11.28 1.07
CA PRO A 72 31.49 -12.45 1.95
C PRO A 72 30.10 -13.10 1.95
N SER A 73 30.04 -14.43 1.98
CA SER A 73 28.76 -15.16 1.99
C SER A 73 27.92 -14.77 3.21
N GLN A 74 26.66 -14.41 2.96
CA GLN A 74 25.66 -14.05 3.96
C GLN A 74 24.87 -15.26 4.48
N GLU A 75 25.16 -16.46 3.97
CA GLU A 75 24.37 -17.67 4.26
C GLU A 75 24.38 -18.05 5.73
N LYS A 76 25.55 -17.94 6.39
CA LYS A 76 25.68 -18.21 7.83
C LYS A 76 24.84 -17.23 8.67
N ARG A 77 24.80 -15.96 8.25
CA ARG A 77 24.03 -14.90 8.91
C ARG A 77 22.53 -15.17 8.82
N LYS A 78 22.06 -15.55 7.63
CA LYS A 78 20.65 -15.92 7.41
C LYS A 78 20.24 -17.15 8.21
N GLN A 79 21.14 -18.14 8.33
CA GLN A 79 20.88 -19.34 9.14
C GLN A 79 20.72 -19.00 10.63
N ILE A 80 21.61 -18.18 11.19
CA ILE A 80 21.55 -17.76 12.61
C ILE A 80 20.30 -16.90 12.86
N GLY A 81 20.01 -15.94 12.00
CA GLY A 81 18.78 -15.15 12.09
C GLY A 81 17.53 -16.03 12.04
N GLN A 82 17.51 -17.03 11.15
CA GLN A 82 16.39 -17.95 11.06
C GLN A 82 16.28 -18.88 12.29
N GLU A 83 17.39 -19.27 12.91
CA GLU A 83 17.43 -20.06 14.15
C GLU A 83 16.87 -19.27 15.35
N LEU A 84 17.29 -18.00 15.53
CA LEU A 84 16.75 -17.09 16.54
C LEU A 84 15.23 -16.87 16.36
N LEU A 85 14.76 -16.82 15.12
CA LEU A 85 13.33 -16.71 14.82
C LEU A 85 12.57 -18.02 15.08
N LEU A 86 13.19 -19.18 14.83
CA LEU A 86 12.58 -20.50 15.01
C LEU A 86 12.50 -20.93 16.49
N GLU A 87 13.51 -20.62 17.31
CA GLU A 87 13.51 -20.89 18.75
C GLU A 87 12.32 -20.18 19.44
N ASN A 88 12.02 -18.95 18.98
CA ASN A 88 10.86 -18.17 19.40
C ASN A 88 9.51 -18.76 18.97
N VAL A 89 9.46 -19.54 17.88
CA VAL A 89 8.27 -20.28 17.43
C VAL A 89 8.07 -21.57 18.24
N GLU A 90 9.13 -22.23 18.68
CA GLU A 90 9.02 -23.45 19.49
C GLU A 90 8.54 -23.17 20.92
N LEU A 91 8.98 -22.06 21.54
CA LEU A 91 8.41 -21.58 22.81
C LEU A 91 6.91 -21.18 22.68
N ALA A 92 6.47 -20.80 21.48
CA ALA A 92 5.09 -20.38 21.20
C ALA A 92 4.07 -21.52 21.06
N LYS A 93 4.50 -22.78 20.93
CA LYS A 93 3.61 -23.95 20.71
C LYS A 93 2.61 -24.23 21.85
N GLY A 94 2.64 -23.46 22.94
CA GLY A 94 1.64 -23.52 24.02
C GLY A 94 0.33 -22.78 23.77
N LYS A 95 0.18 -21.98 22.70
CA LYS A 95 -1.08 -21.28 22.44
C LYS A 95 -1.24 -20.91 20.95
N THR A 96 -2.02 -21.71 20.24
CA THR A 96 -2.45 -21.45 18.86
C THR A 96 -3.22 -20.13 18.77
N PRO A 97 -2.90 -19.29 17.78
CA PRO A 97 -3.86 -19.03 16.71
C PRO A 97 -3.25 -19.36 15.33
N GLY A 98 -4.12 -19.41 14.32
CA GLY A 98 -3.91 -20.07 13.03
C GLY A 98 -2.69 -19.62 12.22
N LYS A 99 -2.13 -20.59 11.49
CA LYS A 99 -0.95 -20.48 10.61
C LYS A 99 -1.15 -19.59 9.37
N ASP A 100 -2.31 -18.98 9.18
CA ASP A 100 -2.66 -18.30 7.93
C ASP A 100 -2.33 -16.78 7.94
N GLU A 101 -1.99 -16.19 9.10
CA GLU A 101 -1.82 -14.72 9.22
C GLU A 101 -0.36 -14.23 9.24
N LEU A 102 0.64 -15.11 9.36
CA LEU A 102 2.05 -14.72 9.56
C LEU A 102 2.96 -14.88 8.33
N GLU A 103 2.45 -15.43 7.22
CA GLU A 103 3.23 -15.62 5.99
C GLU A 103 3.15 -14.41 5.02
N GLU A 104 2.33 -13.39 5.29
CA GLU A 104 2.09 -12.28 4.34
C GLU A 104 3.16 -11.17 4.35
N GLU A 105 3.99 -11.03 5.39
CA GLU A 105 4.94 -9.90 5.48
C GLU A 105 6.36 -10.16 4.91
N GLU A 106 6.76 -11.42 4.65
CA GLU A 106 8.14 -11.76 4.25
C GLU A 106 8.37 -11.98 2.75
N ALA A 107 7.36 -11.80 1.91
CA ALA A 107 7.51 -11.90 0.48
C ALA A 107 7.72 -10.50 -0.12
N GLY A 108 8.93 -10.18 -0.58
CA GLY A 108 9.15 -9.02 -1.46
C GLY A 108 8.07 -8.98 -2.55
N HIS A 109 7.67 -7.80 -3.04
CA HIS A 109 6.46 -7.62 -3.87
C HIS A 109 6.37 -8.51 -5.14
N GLY A 110 7.40 -9.28 -5.49
CA GLY A 110 7.37 -10.32 -6.54
C GLY A 110 6.98 -11.74 -6.10
N SER A 111 6.91 -12.04 -4.79
CA SER A 111 6.58 -13.36 -4.24
C SER A 111 5.19 -13.45 -3.60
N ASP A 112 4.38 -12.40 -3.72
CA ASP A 112 2.99 -12.43 -3.25
C ASP A 112 2.22 -13.58 -3.93
N PRO A 113 1.64 -14.53 -3.18
CA PRO A 113 0.79 -15.57 -3.74
C PRO A 113 -0.42 -15.03 -4.51
N ALA A 114 -0.79 -13.74 -4.38
CA ALA A 114 -1.76 -13.04 -5.22
C ALA A 114 -1.27 -12.74 -6.64
N LEU A 115 0.03 -12.55 -6.85
CA LEU A 115 0.63 -12.19 -8.14
C LEU A 115 1.06 -13.42 -8.96
N ARG A 116 0.91 -14.64 -8.41
CA ARG A 116 1.24 -15.89 -9.11
C ARG A 116 0.23 -16.19 -10.22
N ARG A 117 0.74 -16.42 -11.44
CA ARG A 117 -0.10 -16.82 -12.60
C ARG A 117 -0.81 -18.14 -12.31
N THR A 118 -2.14 -18.11 -12.36
CA THR A 118 -3.02 -19.26 -12.07
C THR A 118 -3.21 -20.24 -13.22
N GLY A 119 -2.79 -19.89 -14.45
CA GLY A 119 -2.87 -20.77 -15.63
C GLY A 119 -4.28 -21.12 -16.11
N ARG A 120 -5.33 -20.52 -15.53
CA ARG A 120 -6.74 -20.68 -15.90
C ARG A 120 -7.33 -19.34 -16.30
N LEU A 121 -8.25 -19.32 -17.28
CA LEU A 121 -9.03 -18.12 -17.60
C LEU A 121 -9.77 -17.66 -16.34
N PHE A 122 -9.61 -16.39 -15.97
CA PHE A 122 -10.15 -15.77 -14.74
C PHE A 122 -9.69 -16.39 -13.40
N GLY A 123 -8.64 -17.21 -13.38
CA GLY A 123 -8.16 -17.84 -12.14
C GLY A 123 -7.73 -16.85 -11.06
N GLY A 124 -7.12 -15.72 -11.44
CA GLY A 124 -6.77 -14.65 -10.51
C GLY A 124 -8.00 -13.98 -9.88
N LEU A 125 -8.98 -13.61 -10.72
CA LEU A 125 -10.22 -12.97 -10.27
C LEU A 125 -10.99 -13.83 -9.26
N ILE A 126 -11.04 -15.16 -9.47
CA ILE A 126 -11.70 -16.08 -8.53
C ILE A 126 -10.97 -16.10 -7.17
N LEU A 127 -9.64 -16.06 -7.17
CA LEU A 127 -8.86 -15.99 -5.93
C LEU A 127 -9.09 -14.66 -5.21
N ASP A 128 -9.17 -13.55 -5.94
CA ASP A 128 -9.43 -12.23 -5.36
C ASP A 128 -10.83 -12.16 -4.72
N ILE A 129 -11.85 -12.72 -5.39
CA ILE A 129 -13.20 -12.84 -4.82
C ILE A 129 -13.17 -13.70 -3.56
N LYS A 130 -12.45 -14.84 -3.58
CA LYS A 130 -12.35 -15.73 -2.42
C LYS A 130 -11.70 -15.06 -1.21
N ARG A 131 -10.68 -14.22 -1.43
CA ARG A 131 -10.03 -13.42 -0.37
C ARG A 131 -10.93 -12.31 0.17
N LYS A 132 -11.70 -11.66 -0.70
CA LYS A 132 -12.55 -10.53 -0.34
C LYS A 132 -13.89 -10.95 0.33
N ALA A 133 -14.44 -12.09 -0.07
CA ALA A 133 -15.73 -12.59 0.42
C ALA A 133 -15.92 -12.60 1.96
N PRO A 134 -14.96 -13.06 2.79
CA PRO A 134 -15.16 -13.05 4.25
C PRO A 134 -15.22 -11.64 4.84
N HIS A 135 -14.51 -10.67 4.26
CA HIS A 135 -14.46 -9.29 4.72
C HIS A 135 -15.71 -8.49 4.37
N PHE A 136 -16.42 -8.88 3.30
CA PHE A 136 -17.56 -8.11 2.78
C PHE A 136 -18.68 -7.88 3.82
N VAL A 137 -18.96 -8.86 4.68
CA VAL A 137 -19.97 -8.70 5.74
C VAL A 137 -19.46 -7.80 6.87
N SER A 138 -18.16 -7.92 7.22
CA SER A 138 -17.52 -7.07 8.22
C SER A 138 -17.53 -5.60 7.80
N ASP A 139 -17.29 -5.32 6.51
CA ASP A 139 -17.24 -3.97 5.97
C ASP A 139 -18.54 -3.17 6.26
N PHE A 140 -19.71 -3.81 6.27
CA PHE A 140 -20.98 -3.16 6.62
C PHE A 140 -21.16 -2.94 8.12
N THR A 141 -20.69 -3.87 8.96
CA THR A 141 -20.78 -3.72 10.42
C THR A 141 -19.81 -2.67 10.93
N ASP A 142 -18.60 -2.63 10.35
CA ASP A 142 -17.53 -1.69 10.71
C ASP A 142 -17.86 -0.25 10.26
N ALA A 143 -18.68 -0.09 9.22
CA ALA A 143 -19.17 1.20 8.75
C ALA A 143 -20.13 1.92 9.72
N LEU A 144 -20.64 1.26 10.78
CA LEU A 144 -21.57 1.84 11.75
C LEU A 144 -20.91 2.73 12.82
N ASN A 145 -19.69 3.23 12.57
CA ASN A 145 -19.00 4.17 13.42
C ASN A 145 -19.43 5.62 13.12
N LEU A 146 -19.56 6.46 14.14
CA LEU A 146 -19.90 7.89 14.00
C LEU A 146 -18.88 8.65 13.14
N GLN A 147 -17.61 8.24 13.15
CA GLN A 147 -16.59 8.80 12.27
C GLN A 147 -16.90 8.54 10.78
N CYS A 148 -17.43 7.37 10.44
CA CYS A 148 -17.82 7.03 9.07
C CYS A 148 -18.95 7.94 8.57
N LEU A 149 -19.91 8.29 9.44
CA LEU A 149 -20.97 9.23 9.10
C LEU A 149 -20.43 10.62 8.74
N ALA A 150 -19.45 11.11 9.50
CA ALA A 150 -18.78 12.38 9.20
C ALA A 150 -18.06 12.32 7.84
N THR A 151 -17.37 11.21 7.55
CA THR A 151 -16.71 10.98 6.26
C THR A 151 -17.72 10.93 5.11
N ILE A 152 -18.87 10.27 5.27
CA ILE A 152 -19.93 10.21 4.24
C ILE A 152 -20.41 11.62 3.89
N CYS A 153 -20.74 12.44 4.90
CA CYS A 153 -21.19 13.82 4.68
C CYS A 153 -20.11 14.66 3.98
N PHE A 154 -18.87 14.58 4.44
CA PHE A 154 -17.75 15.30 3.84
C PHE A 154 -17.53 14.91 2.37
N MET A 155 -17.49 13.60 2.10
CA MET A 155 -17.27 13.05 0.76
C MET A 155 -18.41 13.40 -0.19
N TYR A 156 -19.66 13.41 0.27
CA TYR A 156 -20.78 13.84 -0.54
C TYR A 156 -20.58 15.25 -1.11
N PHE A 157 -20.24 16.22 -0.26
CA PHE A 157 -20.00 17.60 -0.72
C PHE A 157 -18.71 17.73 -1.54
N ALA A 158 -17.66 16.98 -1.19
CA ALA A 158 -16.41 16.97 -1.93
C ALA A 158 -16.58 16.46 -3.37
N LEU A 159 -17.49 15.51 -3.61
CA LEU A 159 -17.74 14.91 -4.92
C LEU A 159 -18.84 15.62 -5.71
N LEU A 160 -19.77 16.29 -5.03
CA LEU A 160 -20.85 17.01 -5.70
C LEU A 160 -20.32 18.17 -6.56
N ALA A 161 -19.37 18.95 -6.04
CA ALA A 161 -18.79 20.08 -6.78
C ALA A 161 -18.14 19.67 -8.12
N PRO A 162 -17.17 18.72 -8.17
CA PRO A 162 -16.57 18.31 -9.43
C PRO A 162 -17.56 17.65 -10.39
N ILE A 163 -18.52 16.87 -9.88
CA ILE A 163 -19.57 16.26 -10.73
C ILE A 163 -20.43 17.33 -11.42
N VAL A 164 -20.84 18.35 -10.68
CA VAL A 164 -21.64 19.46 -11.22
C VAL A 164 -20.81 20.32 -12.16
N THR A 165 -19.56 20.65 -11.81
CA THR A 165 -18.67 21.43 -12.66
C THR A 165 -18.37 20.74 -13.98
N PHE A 166 -17.95 19.46 -13.95
CA PHE A 166 -17.70 18.72 -15.18
C PHE A 166 -18.99 18.46 -15.97
N GLY A 167 -20.11 18.27 -15.29
CA GLY A 167 -21.42 18.15 -15.93
C GLY A 167 -21.82 19.42 -16.69
N GLY A 168 -21.62 20.60 -16.11
CA GLY A 168 -21.92 21.88 -16.75
C GLY A 168 -20.98 22.21 -17.93
N LEU A 169 -19.69 21.89 -17.81
CA LEU A 169 -18.76 22.03 -18.94
C LEU A 169 -19.11 21.08 -20.09
N LEU A 170 -19.58 19.87 -19.78
CA LEU A 170 -20.03 18.89 -20.77
C LEU A 170 -21.35 19.31 -21.43
N GLU A 171 -22.23 19.97 -20.69
CA GLU A 171 -23.48 20.55 -21.19
C GLU A 171 -23.22 21.61 -22.27
N GLU A 172 -22.25 22.49 -22.03
CA GLU A 172 -21.80 23.50 -22.99
C GLU A 172 -21.14 22.87 -24.22
N ALA A 173 -20.25 21.89 -24.00
CA ALA A 173 -19.53 21.21 -25.07
C ALA A 173 -20.43 20.34 -25.98
N THR A 174 -21.52 19.77 -25.44
CA THR A 174 -22.38 18.82 -26.19
C THR A 174 -23.70 19.42 -26.65
N HIS A 175 -23.86 20.76 -26.57
CA HIS A 175 -25.10 21.49 -26.87
C HIS A 175 -26.34 20.87 -26.19
N GLN A 176 -26.32 20.77 -24.85
CA GLN A 176 -27.47 20.30 -24.04
C GLN A 176 -27.88 18.84 -24.32
N ARG A 177 -26.99 18.03 -24.91
CA ARG A 177 -27.25 16.58 -25.10
C ARG A 177 -26.84 15.75 -23.90
N MET A 178 -25.94 16.26 -23.07
CA MET A 178 -25.51 15.62 -21.83
C MET A 178 -25.27 16.72 -20.79
N ALA A 179 -26.17 16.85 -19.82
CA ALA A 179 -26.14 17.91 -18.82
C ALA A 179 -25.64 17.40 -17.46
N ALA A 180 -25.59 18.30 -16.49
CA ALA A 180 -25.16 17.97 -15.13
C ALA A 180 -26.02 16.90 -14.44
N MET A 181 -27.31 16.81 -14.78
CA MET A 181 -28.23 15.84 -14.19
C MET A 181 -27.97 14.40 -14.65
N GLU A 182 -27.70 14.18 -15.94
CA GLU A 182 -27.33 12.86 -16.47
C GLU A 182 -25.98 12.41 -15.91
N ASN A 183 -25.03 13.34 -15.77
CA ASN A 183 -23.73 13.05 -15.17
C ASN A 183 -23.85 12.68 -13.68
N LEU A 184 -24.70 13.38 -12.94
CA LEU A 184 -24.99 13.05 -11.53
C LEU A 184 -25.64 11.68 -11.39
N PHE A 185 -26.66 11.40 -12.21
CA PHE A 185 -27.39 10.12 -12.16
C PHE A 185 -26.51 8.95 -12.59
N GLY A 186 -25.76 9.10 -13.69
CA GLY A 186 -24.79 8.11 -14.16
C GLY A 186 -23.69 7.87 -13.14
N GLY A 187 -23.13 8.93 -12.55
CA GLY A 187 -22.14 8.85 -11.48
C GLY A 187 -22.65 8.12 -10.24
N ALA A 188 -23.91 8.36 -9.84
CA ALA A 188 -24.52 7.68 -8.71
C ALA A 188 -24.70 6.16 -8.95
N ILE A 189 -25.22 5.77 -10.12
CA ILE A 189 -25.40 4.34 -10.46
C ILE A 189 -24.04 3.65 -10.55
N CYS A 190 -23.09 4.22 -11.29
CA CYS A 190 -21.74 3.68 -11.39
C CYS A 190 -21.07 3.60 -10.03
N GLY A 191 -21.29 4.59 -9.16
CA GLY A 191 -20.78 4.63 -7.79
C GLY A 191 -21.30 3.45 -6.99
N VAL A 192 -22.62 3.29 -6.90
CA VAL A 192 -23.25 2.18 -6.15
C VAL A 192 -22.76 0.83 -6.67
N VAL A 193 -22.75 0.62 -7.98
CA VAL A 193 -22.30 -0.64 -8.58
C VAL A 193 -20.81 -0.89 -8.29
N TYR A 194 -19.95 0.12 -8.48
CA TYR A 194 -18.51 -0.04 -8.22
C TYR A 194 -18.23 -0.38 -6.76
N HIS A 195 -18.79 0.37 -5.81
CA HIS A 195 -18.47 0.18 -4.39
C HIS A 195 -19.05 -1.12 -3.82
N LEU A 196 -20.10 -1.69 -4.43
CA LEU A 196 -20.62 -3.01 -4.04
C LEU A 196 -19.78 -4.19 -4.55
N PHE A 197 -19.10 -4.03 -5.68
CA PHE A 197 -18.39 -5.13 -6.36
C PHE A 197 -16.88 -4.93 -6.47
N SER A 198 -16.32 -3.82 -5.98
CA SER A 198 -14.88 -3.53 -6.08
C SER A 198 -14.07 -4.29 -5.02
N GLY A 199 -12.85 -4.67 -5.38
CA GLY A 199 -11.87 -5.19 -4.42
C GLY A 199 -11.41 -4.12 -3.41
N GLN A 200 -11.44 -2.85 -3.83
CA GLN A 200 -11.03 -1.69 -3.04
C GLN A 200 -12.15 -0.63 -3.00
N PRO A 201 -13.08 -0.71 -2.03
CA PRO A 201 -14.18 0.23 -1.89
C PRO A 201 -13.76 1.63 -1.43
N LEU A 202 -12.49 1.82 -1.04
CA LEU A 202 -11.93 3.14 -0.71
C LEU A 202 -11.63 4.00 -1.96
N THR A 203 -11.65 3.39 -3.15
CA THR A 203 -11.38 4.11 -4.40
C THR A 203 -12.61 4.90 -4.84
N ILE A 204 -12.44 6.21 -4.94
CA ILE A 204 -13.48 7.13 -5.39
C ILE A 204 -13.47 7.19 -6.92
N ILE A 205 -14.62 6.92 -7.53
CA ILE A 205 -14.80 7.10 -8.97
C ILE A 205 -15.45 8.46 -9.27
N GLY A 206 -15.01 9.11 -10.34
CA GLY A 206 -15.55 10.40 -10.77
C GLY A 206 -15.13 10.74 -12.19
N SER A 207 -15.86 11.67 -12.81
CA SER A 207 -15.47 12.23 -14.11
C SER A 207 -14.19 13.04 -13.95
N THR A 208 -13.31 12.95 -14.94
CA THR A 208 -12.00 13.61 -14.94
C THR A 208 -11.84 14.48 -16.17
N GLY A 209 -10.96 15.49 -16.10
CA GLY A 209 -10.68 16.40 -17.21
C GLY A 209 -10.36 15.71 -18.55
N PRO A 210 -9.52 14.65 -18.59
CA PRO A 210 -9.24 13.93 -19.84
C PRO A 210 -10.48 13.30 -20.48
N VAL A 211 -11.40 12.76 -19.68
CA VAL A 211 -12.67 12.20 -20.19
C VAL A 211 -13.51 13.32 -20.80
N LEU A 212 -13.57 14.49 -20.16
CA LEU A 212 -14.28 15.64 -20.71
C LEU A 212 -13.71 16.07 -22.06
N VAL A 213 -12.39 16.24 -22.15
CA VAL A 213 -11.74 16.64 -23.42
C VAL A 213 -11.99 15.62 -24.52
N PHE A 214 -11.94 14.33 -24.18
CA PHE A 214 -12.25 13.25 -25.10
C PHE A 214 -13.70 13.35 -25.63
N GLU A 215 -14.68 13.55 -24.75
CA GLU A 215 -16.09 13.71 -25.14
C GLU A 215 -16.32 14.92 -26.04
N THR A 216 -15.68 16.06 -25.76
CA THR A 216 -15.75 17.24 -26.63
C THR A 216 -15.23 16.93 -28.04
N ILE A 217 -14.10 16.23 -28.16
CA ILE A 217 -13.51 15.86 -29.45
C ILE A 217 -14.43 14.89 -30.20
N VAL A 218 -15.01 13.90 -29.51
CA VAL A 218 -15.95 12.93 -30.11
C VAL A 218 -17.21 13.63 -30.60
N TYR A 219 -17.71 14.59 -29.83
CA TYR A 219 -18.87 15.40 -30.22
C TYR A 219 -18.60 16.21 -31.49
N ASP A 220 -17.48 16.94 -31.54
CA ASP A 220 -17.06 17.70 -32.72
C ASP A 220 -16.83 16.81 -33.94
N PHE A 221 -16.28 15.61 -33.73
CA PHE A 221 -16.07 14.63 -34.78
C PHE A 221 -17.40 14.15 -35.37
N CYS A 222 -18.37 13.80 -34.52
CA CYS A 222 -19.71 13.39 -34.94
C CYS A 222 -20.42 14.50 -35.72
N LEU A 223 -20.31 15.75 -35.27
CA LEU A 223 -20.85 16.92 -35.97
C LEU A 223 -20.27 17.08 -37.37
N ARG A 224 -18.95 16.94 -37.54
CA ARG A 224 -18.29 17.06 -38.86
C ARG A 224 -18.69 15.96 -39.83
N LEU A 225 -18.97 14.76 -39.33
CA LEU A 225 -19.39 13.61 -40.15
C LEU A 225 -20.91 13.50 -40.33
N GLY A 226 -21.70 14.34 -39.64
CA GLY A 226 -23.16 14.23 -39.65
C GLY A 226 -23.70 12.97 -38.97
N ILE A 227 -22.92 12.37 -38.06
CA ILE A 227 -23.31 11.16 -37.32
C ILE A 227 -24.00 11.56 -36.02
N GLN A 228 -25.03 10.82 -35.63
CA GLN A 228 -25.71 11.04 -34.35
C GLN A 228 -24.78 10.69 -33.17
N TYR A 229 -24.36 11.71 -32.41
CA TYR A 229 -23.47 11.58 -31.26
C TYR A 229 -23.90 10.48 -30.27
N LEU A 230 -25.16 10.45 -29.85
CA LEU A 230 -25.63 9.50 -28.84
C LEU A 230 -25.57 8.05 -29.33
N SER A 231 -25.87 7.82 -30.60
CA SER A 231 -25.78 6.49 -31.22
C SER A 231 -24.32 6.07 -31.38
N PHE A 232 -23.43 6.99 -31.77
CA PHE A 232 -21.99 6.72 -31.87
C PHE A 232 -21.36 6.41 -30.51
N ARG A 233 -21.76 7.14 -29.46
CA ARG A 233 -21.29 6.94 -28.08
C ARG A 233 -21.68 5.58 -27.49
N PHE A 234 -22.76 4.97 -27.97
CA PHE A 234 -23.20 3.65 -27.50
C PHE A 234 -22.34 2.49 -28.03
N TRP A 235 -21.78 2.66 -29.25
CA TRP A 235 -20.95 1.66 -29.92
C TRP A 235 -19.49 1.71 -29.46
#